data_AF-A0A4R3JQT6-F1
#
_entry.id   AF-A0A4R3JQT6-F1
#
_cell.length_a   1.000
_cell.length_b   1.000
_cell.length_c   1.000
_cell.angle_alpha   90.00
_cell.angle_beta   90.00
_cell.angle_gamma   90.00
#
_symmetry.space_group_name_H-M   'P 1'
#
loop_
_entity.id
_entity.type
_entity.pdbx_description
1 polymer ?
#
loop_
_entity_poly.entity_id
_entity_poly.type
_entity_poly.pdbx_seq_one_letter_code
_entity_poly.pdbx_strand_id
1 'polypeptide(L)'
;MSKMQIAWLGFLVVGGVGVLFIFFGVMITIVTKKQMKQCTKKIEGAVVQYQFPGGGSMNPIVEYVVDGNRYTAKKKFRGILTKRISGLSVHVASGVYEDEKGWLHIKTGAIANLRELAEQLWSIGSKMSVYYNPNNPKRCYVDRPVLGSTISAVFIVTGLIILVLSVLLFVLIQL
;
A
#
# COMPACT_ATOMS: atom_id res chain seq x y z
N MET A 1 -7.12 -40.08 -25.09
CA MET A 1 -7.37 -39.47 -23.77
C MET A 1 -8.86 -39.15 -23.68
N SER A 2 -9.57 -39.59 -22.64
CA SER A 2 -11.01 -39.33 -22.52
C SER A 2 -11.27 -37.86 -22.15
N LYS A 3 -12.47 -37.34 -22.47
CA LYS A 3 -12.89 -35.98 -22.08
C LYS A 3 -12.70 -35.72 -20.59
N MET A 4 -12.96 -36.72 -19.76
CA MET A 4 -12.76 -36.67 -18.31
C MET A 4 -11.29 -36.52 -17.93
N GLN A 5 -10.37 -37.26 -18.56
CA GLN A 5 -8.94 -37.11 -18.32
C GLN A 5 -8.42 -35.72 -18.71
N ILE A 6 -8.93 -35.15 -19.81
CA ILE A 6 -8.56 -33.79 -20.26
C ILE A 6 -9.07 -32.74 -19.27
N ALA A 7 -10.32 -32.87 -18.78
CA ALA A 7 -10.88 -31.95 -17.80
C ALA A 7 -10.10 -31.95 -16.48
N TRP A 8 -9.77 -33.12 -15.94
CA TRP A 8 -8.97 -33.24 -14.72
C TRP A 8 -7.57 -32.66 -14.89
N LEU A 9 -6.92 -32.93 -16.03
CA LEU A 9 -5.60 -32.37 -16.31
C LEU A 9 -5.66 -30.84 -16.37
N GLY A 10 -6.63 -30.28 -17.09
CA GLY A 10 -6.84 -28.83 -17.17
C GLY A 10 -7.11 -28.20 -15.81
N PHE A 11 -7.98 -28.82 -15.00
CA PHE A 11 -8.29 -28.36 -13.65
C PHE A 11 -7.06 -28.35 -12.74
N LEU A 12 -6.26 -29.42 -12.73
CA LEU A 12 -5.07 -29.50 -11.88
C LEU A 12 -4.00 -28.49 -12.30
N VAL A 13 -3.78 -28.30 -13.60
CA VAL A 13 -2.77 -27.35 -14.09
C VAL A 13 -3.21 -25.92 -13.80
N VAL A 14 -4.41 -25.51 -14.24
CA VAL A 14 -4.89 -24.13 -14.08
C VAL A 14 -5.20 -23.83 -12.62
N GLY A 15 -5.88 -24.75 -11.93
CA GLY A 15 -6.20 -24.61 -10.51
C GLY A 15 -4.95 -24.59 -9.64
N GLY A 16 -3.94 -25.41 -9.96
CA GLY A 16 -2.65 -25.42 -9.28
C GLY A 16 -1.94 -24.06 -9.35
N VAL A 17 -1.95 -23.39 -10.51
CA VAL A 17 -1.44 -22.01 -10.64
C VAL A 17 -2.20 -21.05 -9.73
N GLY A 18 -3.53 -21.16 -9.67
CA GLY A 18 -4.35 -20.34 -8.77
C GLY A 18 -3.97 -20.50 -7.29
N VAL A 19 -3.76 -21.74 -6.84
CA VAL A 19 -3.28 -22.04 -5.47
C VAL A 19 -1.91 -21.44 -5.20
N LEU A 20 -0.97 -21.55 -6.15
CA LEU A 20 0.38 -20.96 -6.01
C LEU A 20 0.31 -19.44 -5.84
N PHE A 21 -0.52 -18.75 -6.62
CA PHE A 21 -0.72 -17.30 -6.50
C PHE A 21 -1.25 -16.91 -5.11
N ILE A 22 -2.25 -17.63 -4.59
CA ILE A 22 -2.77 -17.41 -3.24
C ILE A 22 -1.68 -17.65 -2.19
N PHE A 23 -0.91 -18.73 -2.33
CA PHE A 23 0.18 -19.06 -1.42
C PHE A 23 1.23 -17.94 -1.35
N PHE A 24 1.69 -17.43 -2.49
CA PHE A 24 2.61 -16.28 -2.54
C PHE A 24 1.99 -15.04 -1.92
N GLY A 25 0.72 -14.75 -2.23
CA GLY A 25 -0.01 -13.63 -1.64
C GLY A 25 -0.05 -13.70 -0.11
N VAL A 26 -0.40 -14.85 0.46
CA VAL A 26 -0.42 -15.09 1.91
C VAL A 26 0.98 -14.96 2.51
N MET A 27 2.01 -15.54 1.87
CA MET A 27 3.40 -15.42 2.33
C MET A 27 3.86 -13.97 2.41
N ILE A 28 3.59 -13.15 1.39
CA ILE A 28 3.94 -11.72 1.40
C ILE A 28 3.27 -11.00 2.58
N THR A 29 2.00 -11.30 2.87
CA THR A 29 1.29 -10.71 4.03
C THR A 29 1.94 -11.12 5.36
N ILE A 30 2.31 -12.39 5.53
CA ILE A 30 2.97 -12.86 6.76
C ILE A 30 4.34 -12.19 6.93
N VAL A 31 5.15 -12.14 5.88
CA VAL A 31 6.48 -11.54 5.91
C VAL A 31 6.40 -10.05 6.22
N THR A 32 5.53 -9.30 5.56
CA THR A 32 5.35 -7.86 5.81
C THR A 32 4.88 -7.59 7.23
N LYS A 33 3.91 -8.36 7.73
CA LYS A 33 3.45 -8.26 9.13
C LYS A 33 4.58 -8.55 10.12
N LYS A 34 5.39 -9.58 9.85
CA LYS A 34 6.56 -9.91 10.68
C LYS A 34 7.60 -8.79 10.67
N GLN A 35 7.90 -8.21 9.50
CA GLN A 35 8.83 -7.08 9.40
C GLN A 35 8.36 -5.88 10.22
N MET A 36 7.07 -5.51 10.13
CA MET A 36 6.52 -4.40 10.91
C MET A 36 6.56 -4.66 12.41
N LYS A 37 6.29 -5.90 12.85
CA LYS A 37 6.42 -6.29 14.27
C LYS A 37 7.84 -6.20 14.81
N GLN A 38 8.86 -6.30 13.94
CA GLN A 38 10.26 -6.17 14.32
C GLN A 38 10.71 -4.71 14.45
N CYS A 39 9.89 -3.74 14.03
CA CYS A 39 10.17 -2.32 14.24
C CYS A 39 9.83 -1.94 15.69
N THR A 40 10.77 -2.18 16.61
CA THR A 40 10.55 -2.04 18.06
C THR A 40 11.16 -0.77 18.66
N LYS A 41 12.07 -0.10 17.95
CA LYS A 41 12.66 1.17 18.40
C LYS A 41 11.98 2.35 17.71
N LYS A 42 11.88 3.46 18.41
CA LYS A 42 11.32 4.73 17.96
C LYS A 42 12.39 5.81 17.97
N ILE A 43 12.40 6.68 16.97
CA ILE A 43 13.25 7.87 16.89
C ILE A 43 12.49 9.01 16.19
N GLU A 44 12.86 10.25 16.48
CA GLU A 44 12.36 11.40 15.73
C GLU A 44 13.22 11.66 14.50
N GLY A 45 12.58 11.63 13.32
CA GLY A 45 13.18 12.08 12.08
C GLY A 45 12.61 13.43 11.65
N ALA A 46 13.25 14.07 10.67
CA ALA A 46 12.79 15.32 10.08
C ALA A 46 12.24 15.11 8.67
N VAL A 47 11.14 15.77 8.31
CA VAL A 47 10.64 15.76 6.93
C VAL A 47 11.63 16.52 6.04
N VAL A 48 12.15 15.86 5.01
CA VAL A 48 13.15 16.47 4.11
C VAL A 48 12.63 16.72 2.70
N GLN A 49 11.60 15.99 2.27
CA GLN A 49 10.98 16.15 0.95
C GLN A 49 9.63 15.44 0.88
N TYR A 50 8.91 15.65 -0.22
CA TYR A 50 7.66 14.96 -0.54
C TYR A 50 7.78 14.17 -1.84
N GLN A 51 7.12 13.02 -1.91
CA GLN A 51 6.96 12.24 -3.13
C GLN A 51 5.50 12.27 -3.61
N PHE A 52 5.30 12.63 -4.88
CA PHE A 52 3.99 12.73 -5.53
C PHE A 52 3.84 11.69 -6.65
N PRO A 53 3.50 10.43 -6.35
CA PRO A 53 3.38 9.37 -7.37
C PRO A 53 2.13 9.49 -8.26
N GLY A 54 1.30 10.53 -8.07
CA GLY A 54 0.04 10.73 -8.79
C GLY A 54 -1.21 10.40 -7.96
N GLY A 55 -2.40 10.63 -8.53
CA GLY A 55 -3.68 10.32 -7.89
C GLY A 55 -4.01 11.11 -6.62
N GLY A 56 -3.31 12.22 -6.37
CA GLY A 56 -3.41 13.00 -5.13
C GLY A 56 -2.52 12.49 -3.99
N SER A 57 -1.70 11.46 -4.20
CA SER A 57 -0.78 10.95 -3.17
C SER A 57 0.31 11.97 -2.84
N MET A 58 0.48 12.26 -1.55
CA MET A 58 1.46 13.19 -1.01
C MET A 58 2.21 12.49 0.13
N ASN A 59 3.30 11.80 -0.19
CA ASN A 59 4.02 11.00 0.81
C ASN A 59 5.24 11.77 1.33
N PRO A 60 5.27 12.22 2.60
CA PRO A 60 6.47 12.82 3.16
C PRO A 60 7.57 11.77 3.34
N ILE A 61 8.79 12.20 3.05
CA ILE A 61 10.02 11.43 3.26
C ILE A 61 10.71 12.02 4.49
N VAL A 62 10.85 11.19 5.50
CA VAL A 62 11.43 11.52 6.80
C VAL A 62 12.85 10.97 6.84
N GLU A 63 13.81 11.83 7.15
CA GLU A 63 15.20 11.44 7.39
C GLU A 63 15.45 11.26 8.89
N TYR A 64 16.19 10.21 9.25
CA TYR A 64 16.54 9.91 10.63
C TYR A 64 17.94 9.29 10.70
N VAL A 65 18.58 9.35 11.87
CA VAL A 65 19.96 8.89 12.07
C VAL A 65 20.00 7.78 13.10
N VAL A 66 20.59 6.63 12.77
CA VAL A 66 20.81 5.52 13.69
C VAL A 66 22.29 5.17 13.66
N ASP A 67 22.94 5.22 14.82
CA ASP A 67 24.37 4.92 14.99
C ASP A 67 25.27 5.69 14.00
N GLY A 68 24.99 6.98 13.81
CA GLY A 68 25.73 7.86 12.89
C GLY A 68 25.36 7.72 11.40
N ASN A 69 24.56 6.71 11.03
CA ASN A 69 24.14 6.48 9.65
C ASN A 69 22.79 7.14 9.35
N ARG A 70 22.69 7.83 8.20
CA ARG A 70 21.44 8.47 7.74
C ARG A 70 20.57 7.48 6.98
N TYR A 71 19.29 7.48 7.30
CA TYR A 71 18.27 6.66 6.65
C TYR A 71 17.07 7.52 6.28
N THR A 72 16.31 7.07 5.28
CA THR A 72 15.06 7.72 4.87
C THR A 72 13.89 6.75 5.01
N ALA A 73 12.78 7.25 5.51
CA ALA A 73 11.53 6.54 5.66
C ALA A 73 10.43 7.29 4.92
N LYS A 74 9.70 6.59 4.06
CA LYS A 74 8.51 7.15 3.42
C LYS A 74 7.29 6.85 4.28
N LYS A 75 6.52 7.89 4.65
CA LYS A 75 5.21 7.70 5.26
C LYS A 75 4.25 7.09 4.24
N LYS A 76 3.55 6.03 4.67
CA LYS A 76 2.54 5.35 3.86
C LYS A 76 1.18 5.60 4.50
N PHE A 77 0.16 5.74 3.66
CA PHE A 77 -1.24 5.85 4.08
C PHE A 77 -1.96 4.54 3.78
N ARG A 78 -3.04 4.29 4.52
CA ARG A 78 -3.91 3.14 4.28
C ARG A 78 -4.66 3.25 2.95
N GLY A 79 -4.95 4.48 2.55
CA GLY A 79 -5.52 4.84 1.26
C GLY A 79 -5.71 6.35 1.19
N ILE A 80 -6.17 6.83 0.03
CA ILE A 80 -6.39 8.24 -0.25
C ILE A 80 -7.84 8.42 -0.69
N LEU A 81 -8.55 9.34 -0.05
CA LEU A 81 -9.92 9.70 -0.38
C LEU A 81 -9.93 11.11 -0.94
N THR A 82 -10.16 11.21 -2.25
CA THR A 82 -10.15 12.49 -2.97
C THR A 82 -11.58 12.92 -3.27
N LYS A 83 -11.99 14.09 -2.77
CA LYS A 83 -13.24 14.75 -3.16
C LYS A 83 -12.90 15.96 -4.01
N ARG A 84 -13.22 15.87 -5.32
CA ARG A 84 -13.18 17.02 -6.22
C ARG A 84 -14.49 17.77 -6.12
N ILE A 85 -14.41 19.08 -5.89
CA ILE A 85 -15.59 19.94 -5.94
C ILE A 85 -15.76 20.43 -7.37
N SER A 86 -16.82 19.95 -8.02
CA SER A 86 -17.23 20.41 -9.35
C SER A 86 -17.94 21.75 -9.20
N GLY A 87 -17.35 22.82 -9.74
CA GLY A 87 -17.96 24.15 -9.77
C GLY A 87 -16.94 25.25 -10.08
N LEU A 88 -17.38 26.30 -10.77
CA LEU A 88 -16.59 27.48 -11.14
C LEU A 88 -16.28 28.39 -9.92
N SER A 89 -16.22 27.83 -8.71
CA SER A 89 -15.88 28.59 -7.51
C SER A 89 -14.37 28.52 -7.27
N VAL A 90 -13.70 29.63 -7.63
CA VAL A 90 -12.25 29.83 -7.49
C VAL A 90 -11.79 29.80 -6.02
N HIS A 91 -12.72 29.93 -5.06
CA HIS A 91 -12.47 30.08 -3.61
C HIS A 91 -12.95 28.88 -2.78
N VAL A 92 -12.74 27.65 -3.25
CA VAL A 92 -12.97 26.48 -2.40
C VAL A 92 -11.73 26.25 -1.55
N ALA A 93 -11.87 26.38 -0.23
CA ALA A 93 -10.84 26.00 0.74
C ALA A 93 -10.41 24.54 0.48
N SER A 94 -9.22 24.38 -0.08
CA SER A 94 -8.59 23.08 -0.22
C SER A 94 -8.22 22.62 1.19
N GLY A 95 -8.59 21.39 1.52
CA GLY A 95 -8.44 20.86 2.87
C GLY A 95 -7.78 19.51 2.81
N VAL A 96 -6.84 19.27 3.70
CA VAL A 96 -6.12 18.01 3.78
C VAL A 96 -5.94 17.63 5.23
N TYR A 97 -6.28 16.38 5.56
CA TYR A 97 -6.06 15.83 6.89
C TYR A 97 -5.91 14.31 6.83
N GLU A 98 -5.15 13.75 7.77
CA GLU A 98 -5.07 12.32 8.00
C GLU A 98 -6.02 11.94 9.15
N ASP A 99 -6.85 10.93 8.94
CA ASP A 99 -7.74 10.43 10.01
C ASP A 99 -7.03 9.46 10.96
N GLU A 100 -7.69 9.13 12.08
CA GLU A 100 -7.17 8.18 13.06
C GLU A 100 -6.98 6.76 12.51
N LYS A 101 -7.56 6.42 11.36
CA LYS A 101 -7.42 5.13 10.69
C LYS A 101 -6.28 5.12 9.67
N GLY A 102 -5.61 6.26 9.45
CA GLY A 102 -4.51 6.44 8.52
C GLY A 102 -4.93 6.66 7.07
N TRP A 103 -6.16 7.12 6.82
CA TRP A 103 -6.60 7.57 5.50
C TRP A 103 -6.27 9.04 5.30
N LEU A 104 -5.75 9.36 4.11
CA LEU A 104 -5.50 10.74 3.71
C LEU A 104 -6.74 11.28 3.00
N HIS A 105 -7.39 12.26 3.62
CA HIS A 105 -8.55 12.95 3.05
C HIS A 105 -8.08 14.20 2.34
N ILE A 106 -8.42 14.31 1.06
CA ILE A 106 -8.03 15.43 0.21
C ILE A 106 -9.29 16.03 -0.39
N LYS A 107 -9.55 17.29 -0.05
CA LYS A 107 -10.62 18.10 -0.63
C LYS A 107 -9.96 19.14 -1.53
N THR A 108 -10.29 19.09 -2.81
CA THR A 108 -9.54 19.82 -3.83
C THR A 108 -10.48 20.52 -4.81
N GLY A 109 -10.20 21.79 -5.11
CA GLY A 109 -10.86 22.55 -6.19
C GLY A 109 -10.32 22.20 -7.59
N ALA A 110 -10.66 23.02 -8.58
CA ALA A 110 -10.21 22.85 -9.97
C ALA A 110 -8.69 23.02 -10.16
N ILE A 111 -8.07 23.88 -9.35
CA ILE A 111 -6.63 24.13 -9.31
C ILE A 111 -6.18 23.84 -7.89
N ALA A 112 -5.18 22.99 -7.70
CA ALA A 112 -4.66 22.71 -6.37
C ALA A 112 -3.18 22.39 -6.38
N ASN A 113 -2.48 23.04 -5.45
CA ASN A 113 -1.09 22.83 -5.21
C ASN A 113 -0.90 21.71 -4.16
N LEU A 114 -0.68 20.48 -4.63
CA LEU A 114 -0.43 19.34 -3.75
C LEU A 114 0.79 19.56 -2.83
N ARG A 115 1.77 20.36 -3.25
CA ARG A 115 2.93 20.66 -2.40
C ARG A 115 2.56 21.53 -1.21
N GLU A 116 1.72 22.55 -1.43
CA GLU A 116 1.24 23.42 -0.36
C GLU A 116 0.38 22.65 0.64
N LEU A 117 -0.47 21.75 0.16
CA LEU A 117 -1.25 20.84 1.01
C LEU A 117 -0.34 19.90 1.82
N ALA A 118 0.71 19.35 1.20
CA ALA A 118 1.68 18.53 1.92
C ALA A 118 2.41 19.34 3.01
N GLU A 119 2.81 20.58 2.70
CA GLU A 119 3.48 21.49 3.63
C GLU A 119 2.60 21.87 4.82
N GLN A 120 1.30 22.05 4.59
CA GLN A 120 0.33 22.34 5.64
C GLN A 120 0.23 21.20 6.68
N LEU A 121 0.38 19.95 6.24
CA LEU A 121 0.32 18.77 7.12
C LEU A 121 1.67 18.39 7.72
N TRP A 122 2.74 18.50 6.93
CA TRP A 122 4.04 17.94 7.24
C TRP A 122 5.16 18.89 6.84
N SER A 123 5.20 20.09 7.40
CA SER A 123 6.17 21.11 7.01
C SER A 123 7.61 20.59 6.95
N ILE A 124 8.40 21.08 6.01
CA ILE A 124 9.80 20.69 5.86
C ILE A 124 10.56 21.02 7.16
N GLY A 125 11.34 20.06 7.66
CA GLY A 125 12.05 20.15 8.93
C GLY A 125 11.21 19.77 10.16
N SER A 126 9.89 19.62 10.03
CA SER A 126 9.05 19.14 11.13
C SER A 126 9.43 17.72 11.55
N LYS A 127 9.22 17.43 12.84
CA LYS A 127 9.57 16.15 13.43
C LYS A 127 8.44 15.14 13.24
N MET A 128 8.80 13.93 12.83
CA MET A 128 7.88 12.79 12.72
C MET A 128 8.45 11.57 13.43
N SER A 129 7.58 10.74 13.98
CA SER A 129 7.98 9.52 14.67
C SER A 129 8.32 8.43 13.66
N VAL A 130 9.54 7.95 13.66
CA VAL A 130 9.98 6.79 12.86
C VAL A 130 10.17 5.59 13.76
N TYR A 131 9.48 4.50 13.44
CA TYR A 131 9.68 3.20 14.08
C TYR A 131 10.55 2.34 13.16
N TYR A 132 11.62 1.77 13.70
CA TYR A 132 12.59 1.01 12.93
C TYR A 132 13.01 -0.28 13.65
N ASN A 133 13.50 -1.24 12.86
CA ASN A 133 14.08 -2.46 13.39
C ASN A 133 15.54 -2.19 13.82
N PRO A 134 15.92 -2.35 15.10
CA PRO A 134 17.28 -2.08 15.56
C PRO A 134 18.34 -2.92 14.86
N ASN A 135 18.01 -4.14 14.42
CA ASN A 135 18.93 -5.03 13.72
C ASN A 135 19.02 -4.71 12.22
N ASN A 136 18.07 -3.94 11.68
CA ASN A 136 18.07 -3.52 10.28
C ASN A 136 17.26 -2.22 10.11
N PRO A 137 17.88 -1.04 10.33
CA PRO A 137 17.16 0.24 10.34
C PRO A 137 16.39 0.54 9.05
N LYS A 138 16.82 0.01 7.90
CA LYS A 138 16.08 0.15 6.63
C LYS A 138 14.64 -0.37 6.70
N ARG A 139 14.35 -1.33 7.59
CA ARG A 139 12.98 -1.78 7.88
C ARG A 139 12.37 -0.82 8.89
N CYS A 140 11.51 0.07 8.40
CA CYS A 140 10.91 1.14 9.18
C CYS A 140 9.51 1.52 8.68
N TYR A 141 8.78 2.29 9.50
CA TYR A 141 7.56 3.00 9.12
C TYR A 141 7.46 4.32 9.89
N VAL A 142 6.70 5.27 9.35
CA VAL A 142 6.45 6.58 9.96
C VAL A 142 5.08 6.59 10.62
N ASP A 143 5.03 6.99 11.89
CA ASP A 143 3.89 7.04 12.81
C ASP A 143 3.17 5.71 13.07
N ARG A 144 2.68 5.07 12.01
CA ARG A 144 1.86 3.86 12.07
C ARG A 144 2.23 2.86 10.96
N PRO A 145 2.16 1.55 11.23
CA PRO A 145 2.36 0.55 10.20
C PRO A 145 1.12 0.45 9.31
N VAL A 146 1.30 0.56 8.00
CA VAL A 146 0.25 0.23 7.03
C VAL A 146 0.30 -1.27 6.75
N LEU A 147 -0.63 -1.99 7.38
CA LEU A 147 -0.82 -3.43 7.19
C LEU A 147 -1.69 -3.68 5.95
N GLY A 148 -1.13 -4.40 4.99
CA GLY A 148 -1.78 -4.68 3.70
C GLY A 148 -0.88 -4.29 2.54
N SER A 149 -0.24 -5.28 1.93
CA SER A 149 0.50 -5.06 0.69
C SER A 149 -0.49 -5.11 -0.46
N THR A 150 -0.57 -4.05 -1.27
CA THR A 150 -1.35 -4.04 -2.52
C THR A 150 -0.96 -5.23 -3.40
N ILE A 151 0.33 -5.55 -3.42
CA ILE A 151 0.88 -6.71 -4.13
C ILE A 151 0.28 -8.02 -3.59
N SER A 152 0.25 -8.21 -2.26
CA SER A 152 -0.34 -9.41 -1.66
C SER A 152 -1.82 -9.57 -2.02
N ALA A 153 -2.59 -8.49 -1.96
CA ALA A 153 -4.00 -8.51 -2.31
C ALA A 153 -4.22 -8.90 -3.79
N VAL A 154 -3.41 -8.36 -4.71
CA VAL A 154 -3.45 -8.71 -6.14
C VAL A 154 -3.18 -10.21 -6.32
N PHE A 155 -2.13 -10.76 -5.72
CA PHE A 155 -1.83 -12.19 -5.82
C PHE A 155 -2.98 -13.07 -5.33
N ILE A 156 -3.59 -12.73 -4.18
CA ILE A 156 -4.71 -13.50 -3.62
C ILE A 156 -5.93 -13.42 -4.53
N VAL A 157 -6.34 -12.21 -4.95
CA VAL A 157 -7.52 -12.01 -5.80
C VAL A 157 -7.33 -12.67 -7.16
N THR A 158 -6.18 -12.50 -7.81
CA THR A 158 -5.87 -13.16 -9.08
C THR A 158 -5.91 -14.68 -8.93
N GLY A 159 -5.32 -15.24 -7.87
CA GLY A 159 -5.37 -16.67 -7.63
C GLY A 159 -6.80 -17.20 -7.41
N LEU A 160 -7.65 -16.47 -6.70
CA LEU A 160 -9.07 -16.81 -6.54
C LEU A 160 -9.83 -16.78 -7.88
N ILE A 161 -9.58 -15.78 -8.73
CA ILE A 161 -10.18 -15.68 -10.06
C ILE A 161 -9.75 -16.89 -10.91
N ILE A 162 -8.46 -17.25 -10.91
CA ILE A 162 -7.95 -18.41 -11.65
C ILE A 162 -8.61 -19.70 -11.15
N LEU A 163 -8.80 -19.87 -9.83
CA LEU A 163 -9.50 -21.03 -9.27
C LEU A 163 -10.95 -21.10 -9.76
N VAL A 164 -11.70 -20.00 -9.72
CA VAL A 164 -13.08 -19.96 -10.22
C VAL A 164 -13.13 -20.31 -11.71
N LEU A 165 -12.24 -19.72 -12.53
CA LEU A 165 -12.13 -20.05 -13.95
C LEU A 165 -11.79 -21.52 -14.19
N SER A 166 -10.92 -22.12 -13.36
CA SER A 166 -10.57 -23.54 -13.47
C SER A 166 -11.78 -24.45 -13.24
N VAL A 167 -12.64 -24.12 -12.27
CA VAL A 167 -13.88 -24.87 -11.99
C VAL A 167 -14.88 -24.71 -13.14
N LEU A 168 -15.04 -23.48 -13.66
CA LEU A 168 -15.94 -23.22 -14.78
C LEU A 168 -15.52 -24.00 -16.03
N LEU A 169 -14.22 -23.98 -16.37
CA LEU A 169 -13.67 -24.76 -17.48
C LEU A 169 -13.88 -26.26 -17.30
N PHE A 170 -13.69 -26.77 -16.08
CA PHE A 170 -13.93 -28.17 -15.77
C PHE A 170 -15.38 -28.57 -16.06
N VAL A 171 -16.36 -27.78 -15.59
CA VAL A 171 -17.79 -28.02 -15.83
C VAL A 171 -18.13 -27.93 -17.32
N LEU A 172 -17.60 -26.92 -18.03
CA LEU A 172 -17.83 -26.73 -19.47
C LEU A 172 -17.32 -27.89 -20.33
N ILE A 173 -16.21 -28.53 -19.96
CA ILE A 173 -15.66 -29.67 -20.69
C ILE A 173 -16.50 -30.95 -20.48
N GLN A 174 -17.23 -31.04 -19.36
CA GLN A 174 -18.12 -32.17 -19.08
C GLN A 174 -19.50 -32.03 -19.72
N LEU A 175 -19.92 -30.81 -20.04
CA LEU A 175 -21.13 -30.53 -20.81
C LEU A 175 -20.99 -31.02 -22.28
#